data_AF-A0A1X0QZ25-F1
#
_entry.id   AF-A0A1X0QZ25-F1
#
_cell.length_a   1.000
_cell.length_b   1.000
_cell.length_c   1.000
_cell.angle_alpha   90.00
_cell.angle_beta   90.00
_cell.angle_gamma   90.00
#
_symmetry.space_group_name_H-M   'P 1'
#
loop_
_entity.id
_entity.type
_entity.pdbx_description
1 polymer ?
#
loop_
_entity_poly.entity_id
_entity_poly.type
_entity_poly.pdbx_seq_one_letter_code
_entity_poly.pdbx_strand_id
1 'polypeptide(L)' 'KFEDEGYTIIGYVRKSPTAKDDANRIILSETMCNRLKERSAMGHISVSVCSQANDPLNER' A
#
# COMPACT_ATOMS: atom_id res chain seq x y z
N LYS A 1 3.98 10.18 -17.46
CA LYS A 1 4.17 11.60 -17.07
C LYS A 1 5.12 11.74 -15.89
N PHE A 2 4.74 11.36 -14.66
CA PHE A 2 5.65 11.52 -13.51
C PHE A 2 6.93 10.66 -13.59
N GLU A 3 6.85 9.41 -14.03
CA GLU A 3 8.06 8.58 -14.21
C GLU A 3 8.96 9.09 -15.35
N ASP A 4 8.36 9.57 -16.45
CA ASP A 4 9.10 10.17 -17.58
C ASP A 4 9.82 11.47 -17.20
N GLU A 5 9.34 12.14 -16.14
CA GLU A 5 9.93 13.35 -15.57
C GLU A 5 10.96 13.04 -14.47
N GLY A 6 11.28 11.75 -14.23
CA GLY A 6 12.29 11.30 -13.27
C GLY A 6 11.78 11.17 -11.82
N TYR A 7 10.47 11.28 -11.59
CA TYR A 7 9.90 11.08 -10.26
C TYR A 7 9.64 9.61 -9.97
N THR A 8 10.05 9.16 -8.77
CA THR A 8 9.67 7.84 -8.26
C THR A 8 8.30 7.91 -7.60
N ILE A 9 7.33 7.18 -8.15
CA ILE A 9 6.01 7.06 -7.52
C ILE A 9 6.08 5.97 -6.46
N ILE A 10 5.86 6.36 -5.20
CA ILE A 10 5.78 5.44 -4.06
C ILE A 10 4.30 5.21 -3.72
N GLY A 11 3.85 3.97 -3.88
CA GLY A 11 2.52 3.53 -3.46
C GLY A 11 2.50 3.17 -1.98
N TYR A 12 1.38 3.45 -1.30
CA TYR A 12 1.17 3.03 0.08
C TYR A 12 -0.13 2.25 0.22
N VAL A 13 -0.05 1.05 0.79
CA VAL A 13 -1.22 0.21 1.09
C VAL A 13 -1.37 0.10 2.60
N ARG A 14 -2.55 0.44 3.11
CA ARG A 14 -2.86 0.31 4.54
C ARG A 14 -4.22 -0.32 4.78
N LYS A 15 -4.33 -1.12 5.83
CA LYS A 15 -5.60 -1.65 6.30
C LYS A 15 -5.76 -1.47 7.81
N SER A 16 -6.85 -0.80 8.19
CA SER A 16 -7.23 -0.65 9.59
C SER A 16 -7.41 -2.02 10.26
N PRO A 17 -7.11 -2.12 11.57
CA PRO A 17 -7.53 -3.27 12.36
C PRO A 17 -9.04 -3.43 12.25
N THR A 18 -9.50 -4.64 11.96
CA THR A 18 -10.91 -5.02 11.99
C THR A 18 -11.01 -6.35 12.71
N ALA A 19 -12.20 -6.74 13.17
CA ALA A 19 -12.42 -8.04 13.83
C ALA A 19 -12.17 -9.27 12.91
N LYS A 20 -11.74 -9.06 11.65
CA LYS A 20 -11.38 -10.13 10.72
C LYS A 20 -9.96 -10.62 10.98
N ASP A 21 -9.80 -11.92 10.78
CA ASP A 21 -8.55 -12.68 10.86
C ASP A 21 -7.37 -12.03 10.11
N ASP A 22 -6.19 -12.08 10.71
CA ASP A 22 -4.97 -11.47 10.19
C ASP A 22 -4.52 -12.05 8.84
N ALA A 23 -4.76 -13.35 8.58
CA ALA A 23 -4.42 -13.95 7.30
C ALA A 23 -5.24 -13.34 6.15
N ASN A 24 -6.52 -13.09 6.38
CA ASN A 24 -7.38 -12.41 5.40
C ASN A 24 -6.92 -10.97 5.11
N ARG A 25 -6.32 -10.29 6.10
CA ARG A 25 -5.77 -8.93 5.93
C ARG A 25 -4.50 -8.93 5.10
N ILE A 26 -3.64 -9.92 5.29
CA ILE A 26 -2.42 -10.10 4.49
C ILE A 26 -2.79 -10.35 3.03
N ILE A 27 -3.66 -11.34 2.77
CA ILE A 27 -4.10 -11.70 1.40
C ILE A 27 -4.72 -10.49 0.69
N LEU A 28 -5.56 -9.73 1.40
CA LEU A 28 -6.16 -8.53 0.84
C LEU A 28 -5.10 -7.46 0.51
N SER A 29 -4.14 -7.24 1.40
CA SER A 29 -3.07 -6.26 1.20
C SER A 29 -2.18 -6.64 0.01
N GLU A 30 -1.82 -7.91 -0.12
CA GLU A 30 -1.09 -8.44 -1.28
C GLU A 30 -1.87 -8.24 -2.58
N THR A 31 -3.17 -8.53 -2.57
CA THR A 31 -4.04 -8.32 -3.73
C THR A 31 -4.09 -6.85 -4.14
N MET A 32 -4.14 -5.92 -3.17
CA MET A 32 -4.06 -4.49 -3.45
C MET A 32 -2.71 -4.10 -4.05
N CYS A 33 -1.60 -4.60 -3.50
CA CYS A 33 -0.27 -4.36 -4.04
C CYS A 33 -0.13 -4.83 -5.49
N ASN A 34 -0.61 -6.04 -5.80
CA ASN A 34 -0.52 -6.60 -7.15
C ASN A 34 -1.32 -5.74 -8.14
N ARG A 35 -2.55 -5.37 -7.79
CA ARG A 35 -3.37 -4.49 -8.65
C ARG A 35 -2.75 -3.11 -8.86
N LEU A 36 -2.09 -2.58 -7.83
CA LEU A 36 -1.37 -1.31 -7.94
C LEU A 36 -0.16 -1.43 -8.87
N LYS A 37 0.63 -2.51 -8.77
CA LYS A 37 1.75 -2.77 -9.69
C LYS A 37 1.29 -2.95 -11.13
N GLU A 38 0.16 -3.63 -11.35
CA GLU A 38 -0.35 -3.88 -12.70
C GLU A 38 -0.94 -2.63 -13.37
N ARG A 39 -1.60 -1.77 -12.59
CA ARG A 39 -2.34 -0.62 -13.13
C ARG A 39 -1.62 0.71 -13.00
N SER A 40 -0.59 0.80 -12.17
CA SER A 40 0.11 2.03 -11.87
C SER A 40 1.61 1.86 -12.07
N ALA A 41 2.21 2.89 -12.62
CA ALA A 41 3.64 3.07 -12.78
C ALA A 41 4.27 3.38 -11.41
N MET A 42 4.23 2.40 -10.51
CA MET A 42 4.73 2.52 -9.13
C MET A 42 6.07 1.81 -9.01
N GLY A 43 7.12 2.55 -8.68
CA GLY A 43 8.47 2.01 -8.50
C GLY A 43 8.65 1.28 -7.16
N HIS A 44 7.91 1.69 -6.12
CA HIS A 44 7.97 1.06 -4.81
C HIS A 44 6.59 1.05 -4.14
N ILE A 45 6.27 -0.01 -3.40
CA ILE A 45 5.05 -0.10 -2.60
C ILE A 45 5.40 -0.46 -1.15
N SER A 46 5.02 0.40 -0.22
CA SER A 46 5.11 0.12 1.21
C SER A 46 3.75 -0.30 1.75
N VAL A 47 3.73 -1.29 2.65
CA VAL A 47 2.49 -1.88 3.18
C VAL A 47 2.48 -1.79 4.69
N SER A 48 1.37 -1.31 5.24
CA SER A 48 1.07 -1.50 6.65
C SER A 48 -0.23 -2.28 6.85
N VAL A 49 -0.06 -3.52 7.30
CA VAL A 49 -1.17 -4.44 7.53
C VAL A 49 -2.05 -4.03 8.71
N CYS A 50 -1.54 -3.23 9.65
CA CYS A 50 -2.23 -2.81 10.87
C CYS A 50 -1.94 -1.33 11.18
N SER A 51 -2.62 -0.44 10.45
CA SER A 51 -2.61 1.01 10.71
C SER A 51 -3.96 1.60 10.41
N GLN A 52 -4.39 2.56 11.22
CA GLN A 52 -5.55 3.38 10.94
C GLN A 52 -5.34 4.25 9.70
N ALA A 53 -6.45 4.65 9.08
CA ALA A 53 -6.42 5.56 7.94
C ALA A 53 -5.97 6.99 8.32
N ASN A 54 -5.84 7.30 9.61
CA ASN A 54 -5.38 8.60 10.08
C ASN A 54 -3.95 8.55 10.63
N ASP A 55 -3.32 7.36 10.66
CA ASP A 55 -1.94 7.26 11.14
C ASP A 55 -0.98 7.98 10.17
N PRO A 56 -0.04 8.79 10.68
CA PRO A 56 0.93 9.49 9.86
C PRO A 56 1.80 8.50 9.08
N LEU A 57 2.03 8.81 7.80
CA LEU A 57 2.87 7.99 6.93
C LEU A 57 4.36 8.06 7.31
N ASN A 58 4.80 9.10 8.02
CA ASN A 58 6.21 9.35 8.34
C ASN A 58 6.67 8.84 9.70
N GLU A 59 5.80 8.21 10.49
CA GLU A 59 6.11 7.78 11.87
C GLU A 59 6.67 6.35 11.95
N ARG A 60 7.36 5.88 10.90
CA ARG A 60 7.91 4.52 10.83
C ARG A 60 9.38 4.48 10.44
#